data_AF-A0A8J3MK02-F1
#
_entry.id   AF-A0A8J3MK02-F1
#
_cell.length_a   1.000
_cell.length_b   1.000
_cell.length_c   1.000
_cell.angle_alpha   90.00
_cell.angle_beta   90.00
_cell.angle_gamma   90.00
#
_symmetry.space_group_name_H-M   'P 1'
#
loop_
_entity.id
_entity.type
_entity.pdbx_description
1 polymer ?
#
loop_
_entity_poly.entity_id
_entity_poly.type
_entity_poly.pdbx_seq_one_letter_code
_entity_poly.pdbx_strand_id
1 'polypeptide(L)'
;MIVGTDDQDDYLTEQWVSRAVREGDASVLERALVEAAGRDHVQVVEMLLDAGVPVGSRLRGIVPELSSSALMYAVCDGAAGTVELLIRRGGLAAEPQDSPPSLPRIALASCITGSGAHLATLSTLLAHSAPLAPGEEPLLVTAVQEGAPPVVLRELLRHGASPDEHRSDGTPALVMAARRGDAAAVDVLLQAGADADAADRHGRTALMYAVERDEQQVVAVLRLAGADVHRAAADGATAVTLSKGWTWQTAKDLLGVVTINLPLAARRTAMLLQPQRLRVQGDPGGFELWALMIEHALGVDDDEPLYRVLKDPVAADVLAARLREGHRPGRYGAWNVLALSAAELHIVTSAMFVCEHRSPGPLPGGLDRARVRDLRDDLRRMYQKEDLR
;
A
#
# COMPACT_ATOMS: atom_id res chain seq x y z
N MET A 1 -27.00 -19.15 33.37
CA MET A 1 -27.06 -19.19 34.85
C MET A 1 -25.64 -19.03 35.34
N ILE A 2 -25.33 -17.85 35.85
CA ILE A 2 -24.07 -17.56 36.53
C ILE A 2 -24.25 -18.08 37.95
N VAL A 3 -23.50 -19.12 38.31
CA VAL A 3 -23.28 -19.50 39.70
C VAL A 3 -21.86 -19.04 40.01
N GLY A 4 -21.74 -17.99 40.82
CA GLY A 4 -20.49 -17.65 41.47
C GLY A 4 -20.25 -18.55 42.68
N THR A 5 -18.99 -18.71 43.09
CA THR A 5 -18.40 -18.12 44.31
C THR A 5 -17.02 -18.72 44.55
N ASP A 6 -16.02 -17.85 44.72
CA ASP A 6 -14.92 -17.94 45.70
C ASP A 6 -13.82 -19.01 45.62
N ASP A 7 -13.50 -19.58 44.46
CA ASP A 7 -12.31 -20.47 44.30
C ASP A 7 -11.55 -20.26 42.96
N GLN A 8 -11.65 -19.07 42.34
CA GLN A 8 -11.17 -18.85 40.97
C GLN A 8 -9.64 -18.74 40.79
N ASP A 9 -8.84 -18.67 41.86
CA ASP A 9 -7.37 -18.55 41.73
C ASP A 9 -6.64 -19.90 41.66
N ASP A 10 -7.31 -21.03 41.92
CA ASP A 10 -6.67 -22.36 41.96
C ASP A 10 -7.02 -23.27 40.77
N TYR A 11 -7.91 -22.82 39.88
CA TYR A 11 -8.35 -23.57 38.70
C TYR A 11 -7.46 -23.22 37.49
N LEU A 12 -6.88 -24.25 36.84
CA LEU A 12 -5.83 -24.15 35.81
C LEU A 12 -4.42 -23.78 36.33
N THR A 13 -4.09 -24.11 37.58
CA THR A 13 -2.69 -24.13 38.05
C THR A 13 -2.03 -25.47 37.72
N GLU A 14 -0.69 -25.52 37.70
CA GLU A 14 0.05 -26.78 37.50
C GLU A 14 -0.31 -27.85 38.56
N GLN A 15 -0.57 -27.40 39.79
CA GLN A 15 -0.98 -28.25 40.90
C GLN A 15 -2.38 -28.84 40.68
N TRP A 16 -3.31 -28.01 40.21
CA TRP A 16 -4.64 -28.46 39.83
C TRP A 16 -4.59 -29.48 38.69
N VAL A 17 -3.83 -29.21 37.62
CA VAL A 17 -3.68 -30.16 36.49
C VAL A 17 -3.13 -31.50 36.98
N SER A 18 -2.08 -31.47 37.81
CA SER A 18 -1.47 -32.69 38.38
C SER A 18 -2.44 -33.51 39.24
N ARG A 19 -3.43 -32.85 39.85
CA ARG A 19 -4.50 -33.52 40.60
C ARG A 19 -5.58 -34.05 39.67
N ALA A 20 -6.09 -33.22 38.75
CA ALA A 20 -7.14 -33.59 37.81
C ALA A 20 -6.74 -34.77 36.92
N VAL A 21 -5.48 -34.83 36.48
CA VAL A 21 -4.94 -35.96 35.70
C VAL A 21 -4.95 -37.27 36.49
N ARG A 22 -4.74 -37.23 37.82
CA ARG A 22 -4.83 -38.43 38.69
C ARG A 22 -6.28 -38.87 38.93
N GLU A 23 -7.21 -37.92 38.97
CA GLU A 23 -8.64 -38.17 39.23
C GLU A 23 -9.39 -38.68 37.97
N GLY A 24 -8.87 -38.42 36.77
CA GLY A 24 -9.17 -39.20 35.56
C GLY A 24 -10.46 -38.83 34.79
N ASP A 25 -11.08 -37.67 35.03
CA ASP A 25 -12.23 -37.23 34.24
C ASP A 25 -11.79 -36.56 32.93
N ALA A 26 -11.87 -37.31 31.83
CA ALA A 26 -11.51 -36.83 30.49
C ALA A 26 -12.27 -35.56 30.10
N SER A 27 -13.56 -35.43 30.47
CA SER A 27 -14.38 -34.27 30.07
C SER A 27 -13.93 -32.97 30.76
N VAL A 28 -13.45 -33.09 32.00
CA VAL A 28 -12.89 -31.97 32.76
C VAL A 28 -11.55 -31.52 32.17
N LEU A 29 -10.69 -32.47 31.81
CA LEU A 29 -9.40 -32.19 31.20
C LEU A 29 -9.53 -31.56 29.81
N GLU A 30 -10.48 -32.01 28.99
CA GLU A 30 -10.76 -31.41 27.68
C GLU A 30 -11.27 -29.96 27.81
N ARG A 31 -12.16 -29.69 28.77
CA ARG A 31 -12.62 -28.33 29.05
C ARG A 31 -11.48 -27.44 29.53
N ALA A 32 -10.64 -27.95 30.42
CA ALA A 32 -9.48 -27.23 30.93
C ALA A 32 -8.49 -26.87 29.82
N LEU A 33 -8.28 -27.75 28.84
CA LEU A 33 -7.43 -27.49 27.68
C LEU A 33 -7.94 -26.28 26.89
N VAL A 34 -9.23 -26.25 26.55
CA VAL A 34 -9.81 -25.15 25.76
C VAL A 34 -9.74 -23.83 26.52
N GLU A 35 -10.02 -23.85 27.81
CA GLU A 35 -10.03 -22.64 28.64
C GLU A 35 -8.62 -22.09 28.91
N ALA A 36 -7.65 -22.98 29.18
CA ALA A 36 -6.23 -22.61 29.31
C ALA A 36 -5.66 -22.06 28.00
N ALA A 37 -6.09 -22.61 26.86
CA ALA A 37 -5.66 -22.15 25.54
C ALA A 37 -6.08 -20.71 25.27
N GLY A 38 -7.31 -20.33 25.59
CA GLY A 38 -7.81 -18.94 25.45
C GLY A 38 -7.07 -17.92 26.33
N ARG A 39 -6.66 -18.33 27.53
CA ARG A 39 -5.94 -17.46 28.49
C ARG A 39 -4.43 -17.37 28.26
N ASP A 40 -3.92 -17.99 27.20
CA ASP A 40 -2.49 -18.09 26.90
C ASP A 40 -1.66 -18.78 28.01
N HIS A 41 -2.26 -19.72 28.76
CA HIS A 41 -1.57 -20.49 29.80
C HIS A 41 -0.73 -21.63 29.18
N VAL A 42 0.37 -21.27 28.51
CA VAL A 42 1.19 -22.20 27.71
C VAL A 42 1.63 -23.44 28.48
N GLN A 43 2.17 -23.29 29.70
CA GLN A 43 2.60 -24.44 30.51
C GLN A 43 1.46 -25.40 30.85
N VAL A 44 0.28 -24.86 31.19
CA VAL A 44 -0.91 -25.66 31.55
C VAL A 44 -1.39 -26.45 30.33
N VAL A 45 -1.44 -25.80 29.16
CA VAL A 45 -1.78 -26.45 27.90
C VAL A 45 -0.77 -27.57 27.59
N GLU A 46 0.52 -27.31 27.76
CA GLU A 46 1.56 -28.32 27.54
C GLU A 46 1.40 -29.54 28.45
N MET A 47 1.19 -29.32 29.76
CA MET A 47 0.95 -30.41 30.72
C MET A 47 -0.28 -31.24 30.36
N LEU A 48 -1.37 -30.60 29.92
CA LEU A 48 -2.59 -31.30 29.51
C LEU A 48 -2.37 -32.16 28.25
N LEU A 49 -1.64 -31.64 27.27
CA LEU A 49 -1.29 -32.39 26.07
C LEU A 49 -0.34 -33.56 26.38
N ASP A 50 0.63 -33.37 27.28
CA ASP A 50 1.54 -34.42 27.74
C ASP A 50 0.82 -35.51 28.56
N ALA A 51 -0.26 -35.15 29.25
CA ALA A 51 -1.15 -36.10 29.92
C ALA A 51 -2.04 -36.90 28.94
N GLY A 52 -1.94 -36.63 27.63
CA GLY A 52 -2.66 -37.36 26.59
C GLY A 52 -4.03 -36.80 26.25
N VAL A 53 -4.36 -35.58 26.69
CA VAL A 53 -5.59 -34.90 26.24
C VAL A 53 -5.47 -34.63 24.73
N PRO A 54 -6.47 -35.02 23.91
CA PRO A 54 -6.40 -34.82 22.47
C PRO A 54 -6.26 -33.33 22.11
N VAL A 55 -5.31 -33.00 21.24
CA VAL A 55 -5.10 -31.61 20.76
C VAL A 55 -6.35 -31.04 20.06
N GLY A 56 -7.16 -31.93 19.47
CA GLY A 56 -8.42 -31.59 18.80
C GLY A 56 -9.64 -31.57 19.71
N SER A 57 -9.49 -31.64 21.03
CA SER A 57 -10.61 -31.60 21.97
C SER A 57 -11.42 -30.31 21.80
N ARG A 58 -12.75 -30.45 21.87
CA ARG A 58 -13.70 -29.37 21.58
C ARG A 58 -14.72 -29.25 22.70
N LEU A 59 -15.01 -28.01 23.07
CA LEU A 59 -16.19 -27.75 23.87
C LEU A 59 -17.44 -27.89 22.99
N ARG A 60 -18.33 -28.83 23.33
CA ARG A 60 -19.66 -28.90 22.72
C ARG A 60 -20.45 -27.66 23.13
N GLY A 61 -20.62 -26.74 22.18
CA GLY A 61 -21.55 -25.63 22.31
C GLY A 61 -23.01 -26.07 22.23
N ILE A 62 -23.92 -25.12 22.43
CA ILE A 62 -25.37 -25.32 22.25
C ILE A 62 -25.72 -25.61 20.77
N VAL A 63 -24.87 -25.17 19.84
CA VAL A 63 -24.95 -25.43 18.40
C VAL A 63 -23.69 -26.19 17.92
N PRO A 64 -23.84 -27.28 17.13
CA PRO A 64 -22.72 -28.08 16.63
C PRO A 64 -21.70 -27.30 15.80
N GLU A 65 -22.14 -26.28 15.08
CA GLU A 65 -21.31 -25.45 14.19
C GLU A 65 -20.35 -24.52 14.95
N LEU A 66 -20.50 -24.39 16.27
CA LEU A 66 -19.63 -23.60 17.15
C LEU A 66 -18.88 -24.48 18.16
N SER A 67 -18.70 -25.77 17.87
CA SER A 67 -17.82 -26.62 18.70
C SER A 67 -16.40 -26.04 18.66
N SER A 68 -16.02 -25.31 19.69
CA SER A 68 -14.79 -24.53 19.70
C SER A 68 -13.65 -25.42 20.14
N SER A 69 -12.69 -25.66 19.25
CA SER A 69 -11.43 -26.31 19.60
C SER A 69 -10.59 -25.40 20.48
N ALA A 70 -9.61 -25.97 21.16
CA ALA A 70 -8.62 -25.20 21.92
C ALA A 70 -7.87 -24.20 21.03
N LEU A 71 -7.55 -24.60 19.79
CA LEU A 71 -6.84 -23.75 18.83
C LEU A 71 -7.71 -22.58 18.35
N MET A 72 -8.99 -22.82 18.03
CA MET A 72 -9.89 -21.74 17.63
C MET A 72 -10.07 -20.71 18.75
N TYR A 73 -10.21 -21.17 20.00
CA TYR A 73 -10.36 -20.30 21.15
C TYR A 73 -9.10 -19.45 21.40
N ALA A 74 -7.92 -20.07 21.32
CA ALA A 74 -6.64 -19.38 21.40
C ALA A 74 -6.47 -18.31 20.30
N VAL A 75 -6.91 -18.61 19.07
CA VAL A 75 -6.88 -17.67 17.95
C VAL A 75 -7.80 -16.47 18.20
N CYS A 76 -9.05 -16.71 18.64
CA CYS A 76 -10.01 -15.67 18.95
C CYS A 76 -9.49 -14.69 20.03
N ASP A 77 -8.88 -15.23 21.08
CA ASP A 77 -8.40 -14.46 22.24
C ASP A 77 -7.02 -13.85 22.02
N GLY A 78 -6.33 -14.17 20.92
CA GLY A 78 -5.00 -13.63 20.61
C GLY A 78 -3.87 -14.29 21.41
N ALA A 79 -4.08 -15.52 21.89
CA ALA A 79 -3.12 -16.27 22.69
C ALA A 79 -2.00 -16.86 21.83
N ALA A 80 -1.04 -16.02 21.44
CA ALA A 80 -0.01 -16.37 20.45
C ALA A 80 0.87 -17.55 20.89
N GLY A 81 1.22 -17.64 22.18
CA GLY A 81 2.05 -18.72 22.71
C GLY A 81 1.35 -20.07 22.63
N THR A 82 0.07 -20.13 23.03
CA THR A 82 -0.73 -21.35 22.95
C THR A 82 -1.06 -21.73 21.52
N VAL A 83 -1.33 -20.77 20.62
CA VAL A 83 -1.50 -21.05 19.18
C VAL A 83 -0.27 -21.76 18.61
N GLU A 84 0.93 -21.23 18.86
CA GLU A 84 2.16 -21.84 18.35
C GLU A 84 2.40 -23.25 18.93
N LEU A 85 2.14 -23.44 20.23
CA LEU A 85 2.24 -24.75 20.87
C LEU A 85 1.25 -25.75 20.26
N LEU A 86 -0.02 -25.37 20.11
CA LEU A 86 -1.08 -26.23 19.58
C LEU A 86 -0.81 -26.61 18.13
N ILE A 87 -0.34 -25.67 17.29
CA ILE A 87 0.06 -25.95 15.92
C ILE A 87 1.20 -26.97 15.88
N ARG A 88 2.27 -26.78 16.69
CA ARG A 88 3.40 -27.72 16.79
C ARG A 88 2.97 -29.13 17.23
N ARG A 89 1.91 -29.22 18.01
CA ARG A 89 1.31 -30.49 18.48
C ARG A 89 0.28 -31.08 17.50
N GLY A 90 0.15 -30.53 16.30
CA GLY A 90 -0.73 -31.04 15.24
C GLY A 90 -2.15 -30.50 15.26
N GLY A 91 -2.41 -29.39 15.98
CA GLY A 91 -3.73 -28.79 16.13
C GLY A 91 -4.41 -28.44 14.80
N LEU A 92 -3.67 -27.95 13.80
CA LEU A 92 -4.22 -27.62 12.47
C LEU A 92 -4.84 -28.83 11.78
N ALA A 93 -4.24 -30.01 11.92
CA ALA A 93 -4.75 -31.24 11.30
C ALA A 93 -6.03 -31.76 11.98
N ALA A 94 -6.30 -31.30 13.22
CA ALA A 94 -7.50 -31.65 13.97
C ALA A 94 -8.68 -30.70 13.70
N GLU A 95 -8.45 -29.61 12.97
CA GLU A 95 -9.49 -28.64 12.61
C GLU A 95 -10.35 -29.13 11.44
N PRO A 96 -11.65 -28.77 11.43
CA PRO A 96 -12.51 -29.03 10.28
C PRO A 96 -12.09 -28.14 9.10
N GLN A 97 -11.64 -28.75 8.01
CA GLN A 97 -11.10 -28.02 6.86
C GLN A 97 -12.19 -27.39 5.98
N ASP A 98 -13.40 -27.96 5.98
CA ASP A 98 -14.51 -27.55 5.11
C ASP A 98 -15.57 -26.69 5.83
N SER A 99 -15.29 -26.24 7.06
CA SER A 99 -16.24 -25.48 7.87
C SER A 99 -15.84 -24.01 7.96
N PRO A 100 -16.40 -23.12 7.13
CA PRO A 100 -16.14 -21.69 7.25
C PRO A 100 -16.79 -21.11 8.54
N PRO A 101 -16.17 -20.12 9.21
CA PRO A 101 -14.91 -19.45 8.86
C PRO A 101 -13.64 -20.26 9.20
N SER A 102 -12.67 -20.27 8.28
CA SER A 102 -11.33 -20.82 8.55
C SER A 102 -10.59 -20.04 9.63
N LEU A 103 -9.64 -20.70 10.32
CA LEU A 103 -8.84 -20.05 11.38
C LEU A 103 -8.14 -18.77 10.93
N PRO A 104 -7.52 -18.68 9.73
CA PRO A 104 -6.95 -17.41 9.26
C PRO A 104 -7.98 -16.29 9.13
N ARG A 105 -9.22 -16.62 8.72
CA ARG A 105 -10.30 -15.62 8.61
C ARG A 105 -10.80 -15.17 9.98
N ILE A 106 -10.85 -16.08 10.96
CA ILE A 106 -11.15 -15.74 12.36
C ILE A 106 -10.05 -14.81 12.92
N ALA A 107 -8.77 -15.19 12.75
CA ALA A 107 -7.64 -14.39 13.20
C ALA A 107 -7.64 -12.98 12.57
N LEU A 108 -7.93 -12.89 11.28
CA LEU A 108 -8.06 -11.61 10.58
C LEU A 108 -9.17 -10.74 11.18
N ALA A 109 -10.34 -11.31 11.44
CA ALA A 109 -11.45 -10.58 12.06
C ALA A 109 -11.05 -10.00 13.43
N SER A 110 -10.33 -10.78 14.23
CA SER A 110 -9.83 -10.31 15.53
C SER A 110 -8.72 -9.26 15.41
N CYS A 111 -7.94 -9.23 14.33
CA CYS A 111 -6.94 -8.18 14.11
C CYS A 111 -7.53 -6.79 13.86
N ILE A 112 -8.78 -6.71 13.38
CA ILE A 112 -9.44 -5.44 13.08
C ILE A 112 -9.83 -4.69 14.37
N THR A 113 -10.17 -5.44 15.43
CA THR A 113 -10.59 -4.88 16.73
C THR A 113 -9.55 -5.06 17.84
N GLY A 114 -8.54 -5.90 17.62
CA GLY A 114 -7.66 -6.46 18.63
C GLY A 114 -6.28 -5.82 18.74
N SER A 115 -5.43 -6.46 19.55
CA SER A 115 -4.09 -6.00 19.91
C SER A 115 -3.01 -6.57 19.00
N GLY A 116 -1.73 -6.23 19.25
CA GLY A 116 -0.59 -6.88 18.58
C GLY A 116 -0.53 -8.40 18.77
N ALA A 117 -1.20 -8.94 19.80
CA ALA A 117 -1.29 -10.38 20.04
C ALA A 117 -2.11 -11.10 18.96
N HIS A 118 -3.21 -10.49 18.49
CA HIS A 118 -4.00 -11.00 17.37
C HIS A 118 -3.25 -10.98 16.04
N LEU A 119 -2.41 -9.96 15.83
CA LEU A 119 -1.52 -9.94 14.67
C LEU A 119 -0.49 -11.07 14.74
N ALA A 120 0.03 -11.38 15.93
CA ALA A 120 0.94 -12.50 16.12
C ALA A 120 0.27 -13.85 15.85
N THR A 121 -0.99 -14.06 16.30
CA THR A 121 -1.73 -15.29 15.97
C THR A 121 -2.03 -15.43 14.48
N LEU A 122 -2.36 -14.32 13.79
CA LEU A 122 -2.51 -14.34 12.33
C LEU A 122 -1.18 -14.72 11.65
N SER A 123 -0.07 -14.10 12.07
CA SER A 123 1.26 -14.34 11.49
C SER A 123 1.69 -15.81 11.68
N THR A 124 1.44 -16.40 12.85
CA THR A 124 1.77 -17.81 13.11
C THR A 124 0.93 -18.75 12.24
N LEU A 125 -0.37 -18.48 12.05
CA LEU A 125 -1.22 -19.26 11.16
C LEU A 125 -0.75 -19.20 9.70
N LEU A 126 -0.40 -18.01 9.21
CA LEU A 126 0.11 -17.81 7.85
C LEU A 126 1.46 -18.50 7.63
N ALA A 127 2.36 -18.43 8.62
CA ALA A 127 3.66 -19.10 8.58
C ALA A 127 3.54 -20.62 8.47
N HIS A 128 2.50 -21.22 9.05
CA HIS A 128 2.21 -22.65 8.97
C HIS A 128 1.26 -23.02 7.81
N SER A 129 1.00 -22.08 6.88
CA SER A 129 0.16 -22.27 5.71
C SER A 129 -1.23 -22.82 6.03
N ALA A 130 -1.85 -22.33 7.11
CA ALA A 130 -3.21 -22.70 7.47
C ALA A 130 -4.15 -22.42 6.28
N PRO A 131 -4.91 -23.44 5.81
CA PRO A 131 -5.70 -23.32 4.59
C PRO A 131 -6.93 -22.43 4.80
N LEU A 132 -7.35 -21.77 3.72
CA LEU A 132 -8.68 -21.15 3.63
C LEU A 132 -9.71 -22.22 3.27
N ALA A 133 -10.94 -22.05 3.75
CA ALA A 133 -12.02 -22.95 3.39
C ALA A 133 -12.42 -22.73 1.91
N PRO A 134 -12.92 -23.76 1.20
CA PRO A 134 -13.36 -23.62 -0.18
C PRO A 134 -14.39 -22.49 -0.34
N GLY A 135 -14.16 -21.60 -1.31
CA GLY A 135 -15.05 -20.48 -1.60
C GLY A 135 -14.91 -19.26 -0.68
N GLU A 136 -13.99 -19.27 0.28
CA GLU A 136 -13.64 -18.06 1.02
C GLU A 136 -12.91 -17.05 0.13
N GLU A 137 -13.24 -15.77 0.30
CA GLU A 137 -12.52 -14.69 -0.38
C GLU A 137 -11.07 -14.61 0.12
N PRO A 138 -10.11 -14.21 -0.74
CA PRO A 138 -8.73 -14.03 -0.32
C PRO A 138 -8.65 -13.12 0.92
N LEU A 139 -7.78 -13.48 1.88
CA LEU A 139 -7.65 -12.71 3.13
C LEU A 139 -7.30 -11.24 2.87
N LEU A 140 -6.50 -10.95 1.86
CA LEU A 140 -6.14 -9.58 1.50
C LEU A 140 -7.38 -8.78 1.05
N VAL A 141 -8.24 -9.38 0.23
CA VAL A 141 -9.49 -8.74 -0.23
C VAL A 141 -10.40 -8.47 0.97
N THR A 142 -10.58 -9.47 1.83
CA THR A 142 -11.38 -9.33 3.07
C THR A 142 -10.82 -8.23 3.96
N ALA A 143 -9.51 -8.19 4.17
CA ALA A 143 -8.84 -7.18 4.99
C ALA A 143 -9.05 -5.76 4.44
N VAL A 144 -8.91 -5.57 3.13
CA VAL A 144 -9.18 -4.28 2.48
C VAL A 144 -10.66 -3.91 2.56
N GLN A 145 -11.56 -4.88 2.37
CA GLN A 145 -13.00 -4.67 2.43
C GLN A 145 -13.45 -4.15 3.79
N GLU A 146 -12.92 -4.74 4.87
CA GLU A 146 -13.26 -4.37 6.23
C GLU A 146 -12.48 -3.12 6.72
N GLY A 147 -11.45 -2.69 5.99
CA GLY A 147 -10.60 -1.56 6.38
C GLY A 147 -9.61 -1.91 7.49
N ALA A 148 -9.02 -3.11 7.40
CA ALA A 148 -7.99 -3.56 8.31
C ALA A 148 -6.79 -2.60 8.31
N PRO A 149 -6.10 -2.43 9.45
CA PRO A 149 -4.99 -1.50 9.55
C PRO A 149 -3.84 -1.90 8.60
N PRO A 150 -3.04 -0.94 8.10
CA PRO A 150 -1.96 -1.20 7.13
C PRO A 150 -0.95 -2.27 7.55
N VAL A 151 -0.76 -2.47 8.85
CA VAL A 151 0.12 -3.52 9.38
C VAL A 151 -0.37 -4.92 9.03
N VAL A 152 -1.69 -5.15 9.06
CA VAL A 152 -2.30 -6.45 8.71
C VAL A 152 -2.12 -6.72 7.22
N LEU A 153 -2.34 -5.72 6.37
CA LEU A 153 -2.12 -5.84 4.92
C LEU A 153 -0.66 -6.20 4.61
N ARG A 154 0.30 -5.51 5.25
CA ARG A 154 1.73 -5.82 5.08
C ARG A 154 2.07 -7.24 5.49
N GLU A 155 1.45 -7.75 6.56
CA GLU A 155 1.70 -9.09 7.04
C GLU A 155 1.16 -10.15 6.07
N LEU A 156 -0.06 -9.96 5.55
CA LEU A 156 -0.62 -10.82 4.51
C LEU A 156 0.26 -10.85 3.25
N LEU A 157 0.74 -9.69 2.79
CA LEU A 157 1.61 -9.56 1.62
C LEU A 157 2.99 -10.23 1.85
N ARG A 158 3.56 -10.11 3.05
CA ARG A 158 4.81 -10.80 3.42
C ARG A 158 4.69 -12.32 3.39
N HIS A 159 3.51 -12.84 3.73
CA HIS A 159 3.18 -14.26 3.69
C HIS A 159 2.65 -14.73 2.32
N GLY A 160 2.87 -13.95 1.25
CA GLY A 160 2.66 -14.39 -0.12
C GLY A 160 1.28 -14.10 -0.71
N ALA A 161 0.43 -13.31 -0.04
CA ALA A 161 -0.77 -12.79 -0.68
C ALA A 161 -0.37 -11.92 -1.90
N SER A 162 -1.07 -12.08 -3.03
CA SER A 162 -0.82 -11.25 -4.20
C SER A 162 -1.31 -9.82 -3.96
N PRO A 163 -0.58 -8.76 -4.36
CA PRO A 163 -1.08 -7.39 -4.29
C PRO A 163 -2.24 -7.12 -5.28
N ASP A 164 -2.38 -7.97 -6.31
CA ASP A 164 -3.41 -7.89 -7.36
C ASP A 164 -4.65 -8.75 -7.07
N GLU A 165 -4.80 -9.24 -5.83
CA GLU A 165 -6.00 -9.99 -5.44
C GLU A 165 -7.26 -9.17 -5.70
N HIS A 166 -8.33 -9.87 -6.06
CA HIS A 166 -9.59 -9.27 -6.42
C HIS A 166 -10.77 -10.02 -5.79
N ARG A 167 -11.86 -9.30 -5.58
CA ARG A 167 -13.11 -9.89 -5.10
C ARG A 167 -13.69 -10.88 -6.12
N SER A 168 -14.64 -11.68 -5.66
CA SER A 168 -15.37 -12.67 -6.47
C SER A 168 -16.03 -12.10 -7.75
N ASP A 169 -16.32 -10.80 -7.81
CA ASP A 169 -16.86 -10.14 -9.00
C ASP A 169 -15.80 -9.47 -9.90
N GLY A 170 -14.52 -9.73 -9.64
CA GLY A 170 -13.38 -9.20 -10.39
C GLY A 170 -12.94 -7.81 -9.97
N THR A 171 -13.50 -7.21 -8.90
CA THR A 171 -13.04 -5.91 -8.40
C THR A 171 -11.65 -6.04 -7.73
N PRO A 172 -10.59 -5.37 -8.22
CA PRO A 172 -9.27 -5.42 -7.59
C PRO A 172 -9.26 -4.81 -6.18
N ALA A 173 -8.44 -5.35 -5.28
CA ALA A 173 -8.28 -4.83 -3.92
C ALA A 173 -7.88 -3.34 -3.92
N LEU A 174 -7.02 -2.92 -4.85
CA LEU A 174 -6.63 -1.52 -5.02
C LEU A 174 -7.84 -0.59 -5.30
N VAL A 175 -8.77 -1.05 -6.15
CA VAL A 175 -10.01 -0.33 -6.46
C VAL A 175 -10.89 -0.23 -5.22
N MET A 176 -10.99 -1.29 -4.42
CA MET A 176 -11.75 -1.30 -3.18
C MET A 176 -11.19 -0.30 -2.15
N ALA A 177 -9.87 -0.29 -1.96
CA ALA A 177 -9.19 0.65 -1.07
C ALA A 177 -9.43 2.11 -1.50
N ALA A 178 -9.33 2.41 -2.79
CA ALA A 178 -9.60 3.74 -3.32
C ALA A 178 -11.06 4.18 -3.17
N ARG A 179 -12.03 3.26 -3.35
CA ARG A 179 -13.45 3.52 -3.09
C ARG A 179 -13.75 3.88 -1.63
N ARG A 180 -12.93 3.39 -0.69
CA ARG A 180 -13.03 3.70 0.74
C ARG A 180 -12.30 4.98 1.13
N GLY A 181 -11.53 5.60 0.24
CA GLY A 181 -10.66 6.73 0.59
C GLY A 181 -9.43 6.32 1.40
N ASP A 182 -9.11 5.03 1.49
CA ASP A 182 -8.05 4.52 2.35
C ASP A 182 -6.68 4.67 1.67
N ALA A 183 -6.12 5.87 1.76
CA ALA A 183 -4.80 6.19 1.19
C ALA A 183 -3.68 5.31 1.76
N ALA A 184 -3.81 4.83 3.00
CA ALA A 184 -2.80 3.99 3.63
C ALA A 184 -2.82 2.56 3.07
N ALA A 185 -4.01 1.98 2.87
CA ALA A 185 -4.16 0.70 2.20
C ALA A 185 -3.71 0.78 0.72
N VAL A 186 -4.08 1.85 0.01
CA VAL A 186 -3.63 2.10 -1.37
C VAL A 186 -2.11 2.15 -1.45
N ASP A 187 -1.44 2.90 -0.55
CA ASP A 187 0.02 2.98 -0.51
C ASP A 187 0.66 1.61 -0.22
N VAL A 188 0.11 0.81 0.71
CA VAL A 188 0.62 -0.53 1.00
C VAL A 188 0.52 -1.46 -0.22
N LEU A 189 -0.63 -1.48 -0.90
CA LEU A 189 -0.84 -2.35 -2.07
C LEU A 189 0.09 -1.95 -3.22
N LEU A 190 0.23 -0.65 -3.51
CA LEU A 190 1.12 -0.16 -4.57
C LEU A 190 2.59 -0.41 -4.24
N GLN A 191 3.01 -0.28 -2.97
CA GLN A 191 4.37 -0.62 -2.54
C GLN A 191 4.68 -2.11 -2.70
N ALA A 192 3.65 -2.97 -2.61
CA ALA A 192 3.79 -4.40 -2.86
C ALA A 192 3.71 -4.77 -4.34
N GLY A 193 3.51 -3.80 -5.24
CA GLY A 193 3.53 -4.00 -6.68
C GLY A 193 2.16 -4.19 -7.34
N ALA A 194 1.07 -3.78 -6.68
CA ALA A 194 -0.26 -3.80 -7.30
C ALA A 194 -0.27 -2.98 -8.59
N ASP A 195 -0.97 -3.47 -9.62
CA ASP A 195 -1.20 -2.74 -10.86
C ASP A 195 -2.05 -1.49 -10.58
N ALA A 196 -1.42 -0.31 -10.70
CA ALA A 196 -2.04 0.99 -10.48
C ALA A 196 -3.22 1.27 -11.42
N ASP A 197 -3.26 0.61 -12.57
CA ASP A 197 -4.28 0.75 -13.60
C ASP A 197 -5.24 -0.45 -13.67
N ALA A 198 -5.17 -1.35 -12.68
CA ALA A 198 -6.16 -2.41 -12.52
C ALA A 198 -7.57 -1.80 -12.48
N ALA A 199 -8.47 -2.44 -13.23
CA ALA A 199 -9.82 -1.95 -13.44
C ALA A 199 -10.84 -3.00 -13.02
N ASP A 200 -11.97 -2.54 -12.51
CA ASP A 200 -13.11 -3.40 -12.27
C ASP A 200 -13.83 -3.80 -13.57
N ARG A 201 -14.92 -4.58 -13.45
CA ARG A 201 -15.75 -5.00 -14.59
C ARG A 201 -16.38 -3.86 -15.40
N HIS A 202 -16.39 -2.64 -14.90
CA HIS A 202 -16.88 -1.45 -15.59
C HIS A 202 -15.73 -0.68 -16.28
N GLY A 203 -14.51 -1.21 -16.22
CA GLY A 203 -13.30 -0.54 -16.71
C GLY A 203 -12.86 0.61 -15.81
N ARG A 204 -13.41 0.75 -14.60
CA ARG A 204 -13.09 1.85 -13.69
C ARG A 204 -11.87 1.49 -12.85
N THR A 205 -10.87 2.39 -12.84
CA THR A 205 -9.64 2.25 -12.06
C THR A 205 -9.76 2.87 -10.67
N ALA A 206 -8.79 2.57 -9.81
CA ALA A 206 -8.68 3.18 -8.48
C ALA A 206 -8.66 4.72 -8.55
N LEU A 207 -7.97 5.29 -9.55
CA LEU A 207 -7.88 6.74 -9.74
C LEU A 207 -9.24 7.38 -10.06
N MET A 208 -10.04 6.73 -10.90
CA MET A 208 -11.37 7.24 -11.26
C MET A 208 -12.29 7.32 -10.04
N TYR A 209 -12.26 6.30 -9.18
CA TYR A 209 -13.04 6.29 -7.94
C TYR A 209 -12.54 7.33 -6.94
N ALA A 210 -11.22 7.48 -6.80
CA ALA A 210 -10.64 8.47 -5.92
C ALA A 210 -11.02 9.91 -6.34
N VAL A 211 -11.03 10.20 -7.64
CA VAL A 211 -11.44 11.51 -8.15
C VAL A 211 -12.95 11.75 -7.99
N GLU A 212 -13.78 10.77 -8.35
CA GLU A 212 -15.24 10.87 -8.20
C GLU A 212 -15.65 11.16 -6.75
N ARG A 213 -14.88 10.66 -5.79
CA ARG A 213 -15.15 10.79 -4.35
C ARG A 213 -14.39 11.94 -3.67
N ASP A 214 -13.60 12.72 -4.41
CA ASP A 214 -12.74 13.80 -3.88
C ASP A 214 -11.70 13.33 -2.84
N GLU A 215 -11.19 12.12 -3.03
CA GLU A 215 -10.15 11.52 -2.18
C GLU A 215 -8.76 11.99 -2.62
N GLN A 216 -8.45 13.26 -2.39
CA GLN A 216 -7.24 13.93 -2.89
C GLN A 216 -5.94 13.23 -2.46
N GLN A 217 -5.90 12.67 -1.24
CA GLN A 217 -4.75 11.91 -0.75
C GLN A 217 -4.55 10.63 -1.56
N VAL A 218 -5.63 9.89 -1.84
CA VAL A 218 -5.58 8.70 -2.69
C VAL A 218 -5.15 9.04 -4.11
N VAL A 219 -5.68 10.14 -4.69
CA VAL A 219 -5.27 10.62 -6.01
C VAL A 219 -3.78 10.95 -6.06
N ALA A 220 -3.25 11.61 -5.02
CA ALA A 220 -1.83 11.91 -4.93
C ALA A 220 -0.97 10.64 -4.90
N VAL A 221 -1.35 9.65 -4.08
CA VAL A 221 -0.63 8.36 -3.99
C VAL A 221 -0.67 7.60 -5.32
N LEU A 222 -1.83 7.48 -5.95
CA LEU A 222 -1.99 6.77 -7.23
C LEU A 222 -1.20 7.45 -8.35
N ARG A 223 -1.20 8.78 -8.40
CA ARG A 223 -0.41 9.53 -9.38
C ARG A 223 1.09 9.34 -9.16
N LEU A 224 1.56 9.39 -7.91
CA LEU A 224 2.96 9.13 -7.58
C LEU A 224 3.39 7.70 -7.96
N ALA A 225 2.45 6.76 -7.89
CA ALA A 225 2.64 5.39 -8.35
C ALA A 225 2.51 5.20 -9.87
N GLY A 226 2.21 6.25 -10.63
CA GLY A 226 2.18 6.23 -12.09
C GLY A 226 0.85 5.83 -12.73
N ALA A 227 -0.26 5.86 -12.00
CA ALA A 227 -1.58 5.56 -12.56
C ALA A 227 -1.92 6.45 -13.77
N ASP A 228 -2.47 5.85 -14.82
CA ASP A 228 -2.86 6.52 -16.05
C ASP A 228 -4.13 7.37 -15.85
N VAL A 229 -3.93 8.68 -15.84
CA VAL A 229 -4.99 9.69 -15.72
C VAL A 229 -5.88 9.79 -16.98
N HIS A 230 -5.44 9.22 -18.10
CA HIS A 230 -6.15 9.26 -19.38
C HIS A 230 -6.94 7.99 -19.69
N ARG A 231 -6.77 6.94 -18.88
CA ARG A 231 -7.55 5.72 -19.04
C ARG A 231 -9.03 6.04 -18.99
N ALA A 232 -9.79 5.41 -19.88
CA ALA A 232 -11.23 5.54 -19.98
C ALA A 232 -11.91 4.25 -19.50
N ALA A 233 -12.98 4.41 -18.74
CA ALA A 233 -13.87 3.32 -18.38
C ALA A 233 -14.68 2.85 -19.58
N ALA A 234 -15.45 1.76 -19.42
CA ALA A 234 -16.23 1.17 -20.50
C ALA A 234 -17.30 2.13 -21.06
N ASP A 235 -17.77 3.09 -20.26
CA ASP A 235 -18.71 4.15 -20.64
C ASP A 235 -18.02 5.41 -21.22
N GLY A 236 -16.70 5.38 -21.37
CA GLY A 236 -15.88 6.50 -21.82
C GLY A 236 -15.52 7.52 -20.73
N ALA A 237 -15.93 7.31 -19.48
CA ALA A 237 -15.56 8.20 -18.39
C ALA A 237 -14.06 8.12 -18.08
N THR A 238 -13.40 9.27 -18.00
CA THR A 238 -12.02 9.41 -17.51
C THR A 238 -12.01 10.05 -16.12
N ALA A 239 -10.89 9.95 -15.41
CA ALA A 239 -10.70 10.62 -14.12
C ALA A 239 -11.07 12.11 -14.19
N VAL A 240 -10.67 12.81 -15.26
CA VAL A 240 -11.00 14.23 -15.47
C VAL A 240 -12.50 14.47 -15.62
N THR A 241 -13.22 13.64 -16.38
CA THR A 241 -14.68 13.82 -16.56
C THR A 241 -15.47 13.55 -15.28
N LEU A 242 -14.88 12.83 -14.33
CA LEU A 242 -15.47 12.48 -13.04
C LEU A 242 -15.17 13.52 -11.95
N SER A 243 -14.28 14.49 -12.18
CA SER A 243 -13.88 15.53 -11.21
C SER A 243 -14.93 16.64 -11.04
N LYS A 244 -16.22 16.30 -11.05
CA LYS A 244 -17.34 17.27 -11.09
C LYS A 244 -17.42 18.19 -9.87
N GLY A 245 -16.84 17.79 -8.73
CA GLY A 245 -16.78 18.58 -7.50
C GLY A 245 -15.47 19.36 -7.29
N TRP A 246 -14.48 19.19 -8.18
CA TRP A 246 -13.14 19.73 -7.98
C TRP A 246 -13.05 21.14 -8.55
N THR A 247 -12.28 22.01 -7.88
CA THR A 247 -11.89 23.26 -8.52
C THR A 247 -11.00 22.98 -9.71
N TRP A 248 -11.05 23.83 -10.73
CA TRP A 248 -10.18 23.72 -11.90
C TRP A 248 -8.70 23.64 -11.54
N GLN A 249 -8.26 24.41 -10.54
CA GLN A 249 -6.88 24.40 -10.06
C GLN A 249 -6.52 23.07 -9.40
N THR A 250 -7.42 22.51 -8.59
CA THR A 250 -7.25 21.21 -7.95
C THR A 250 -7.14 20.08 -8.98
N ALA A 251 -8.03 20.07 -9.99
CA ALA A 251 -7.98 19.08 -11.08
C ALA A 251 -6.69 19.20 -11.91
N LYS A 252 -6.27 20.43 -12.22
CA LYS A 252 -5.01 20.69 -12.94
C LYS A 252 -3.80 20.22 -12.13
N ASP A 253 -3.72 20.55 -10.85
CA ASP A 253 -2.56 20.27 -9.99
C ASP A 253 -2.44 18.77 -9.65
N LEU A 254 -3.56 18.10 -9.42
CA LEU A 254 -3.59 16.70 -8.99
C LEU A 254 -3.62 15.70 -10.14
N LEU A 255 -4.28 15.99 -11.26
CA LEU A 255 -4.32 15.08 -12.41
C LEU A 255 -3.27 15.41 -13.48
N GLY A 256 -2.72 16.63 -13.48
CA GLY A 256 -1.74 17.06 -14.48
C GLY A 256 -2.29 17.06 -15.91
N VAL A 257 -3.61 16.95 -16.09
CA VAL A 257 -4.28 16.91 -17.39
C VAL A 257 -4.84 18.29 -17.70
N VAL A 258 -4.21 18.97 -18.66
CA VAL A 258 -4.87 19.99 -19.47
C VAL A 258 -5.15 19.34 -20.81
N THR A 259 -6.40 18.95 -21.07
CA THR A 259 -6.87 18.61 -22.42
C THR A 259 -7.44 19.87 -23.07
N ILE A 260 -6.60 20.61 -23.78
CA ILE A 260 -7.08 21.39 -24.94
C ILE A 260 -6.66 20.55 -26.14
N ASN A 261 -7.66 20.00 -26.85
CA ASN A 261 -7.57 19.19 -28.08
C ASN A 261 -6.28 19.36 -28.92
N LEU A 262 -5.20 18.67 -28.55
CA LEU A 262 -4.02 18.46 -29.39
C LEU A 262 -3.41 17.09 -29.04
N PRO A 263 -2.97 16.30 -30.03
CA PRO A 263 -2.38 14.99 -29.80
C PRO A 263 -0.98 15.18 -29.23
N LEU A 264 -0.78 14.85 -27.96
CA LEU A 264 0.54 14.92 -27.34
C LEU A 264 0.85 13.61 -26.62
N ALA A 265 1.83 12.88 -27.17
CA ALA A 265 2.56 11.83 -26.48
C ALA A 265 3.28 12.48 -25.28
N ALA A 266 2.76 12.29 -24.08
CA ALA A 266 3.14 13.07 -22.91
C ALA A 266 4.44 12.56 -22.25
N ARG A 267 5.36 13.49 -21.97
CA ARG A 267 6.48 13.36 -21.01
C ARG A 267 6.15 14.19 -19.76
N ARG A 268 6.35 13.67 -18.54
CA ARG A 268 5.93 14.24 -17.24
C ARG A 268 7.04 14.18 -16.18
N THR A 269 7.34 15.33 -15.56
CA THR A 269 8.26 15.49 -14.41
C THR A 269 7.52 16.09 -13.21
N ALA A 270 7.71 15.56 -12.00
CA ALA A 270 7.06 15.91 -10.73
C ALA A 270 8.11 16.07 -9.60
N MET A 271 8.08 17.13 -8.80
CA MET A 271 9.10 17.41 -7.78
C MET A 271 8.64 17.05 -6.36
N LEU A 272 9.52 16.43 -5.55
CA LEU A 272 9.35 16.21 -4.10
C LEU A 272 10.52 16.86 -3.35
N LEU A 273 10.26 17.79 -2.44
CA LEU A 273 11.29 18.61 -1.80
C LEU A 273 11.76 18.03 -0.45
N GLN A 274 13.07 18.09 -0.18
CA GLN A 274 13.70 17.75 1.11
C GLN A 274 14.75 18.82 1.50
N PRO A 275 15.12 18.95 2.80
CA PRO A 275 15.67 20.19 3.38
C PRO A 275 17.06 20.66 2.91
N GLN A 276 17.75 19.92 2.02
CA GLN A 276 19.09 20.31 1.52
C GLN A 276 19.35 19.98 0.03
N ARG A 277 18.48 19.22 -0.62
CA ARG A 277 18.53 18.89 -2.06
C ARG A 277 17.11 18.69 -2.58
N LEU A 278 16.85 19.21 -3.77
CA LEU A 278 15.55 19.13 -4.44
C LEU A 278 15.43 17.77 -5.14
N ARG A 279 14.55 16.89 -4.66
CA ARG A 279 14.41 15.55 -5.24
C ARG A 279 13.38 15.58 -6.36
N VAL A 280 13.86 15.65 -7.60
CA VAL A 280 13.01 15.66 -8.80
C VAL A 280 12.67 14.23 -9.18
N GLN A 281 11.39 13.94 -9.33
CA GLN A 281 10.90 12.71 -9.96
C GLN A 281 10.48 13.02 -11.39
N GLY A 282 10.72 12.14 -12.34
CA GLY A 282 10.30 12.36 -13.72
C GLY A 282 10.49 11.15 -14.58
N ASP A 283 9.75 11.05 -15.67
CA ASP A 283 10.07 10.05 -16.68
C ASP A 283 11.45 10.38 -17.32
N PRO A 284 12.19 9.36 -17.79
CA PRO A 284 13.48 9.56 -18.46
C PRO A 284 13.40 10.53 -19.65
N GLY A 285 12.29 10.51 -20.39
CA GLY A 285 12.06 11.41 -21.53
C GLY A 285 11.90 12.87 -21.11
N GLY A 286 11.30 13.13 -19.94
CA GLY A 286 11.21 14.46 -19.35
C GLY A 286 12.59 15.02 -18.97
N PHE A 287 13.46 14.20 -18.39
CA PHE A 287 14.84 14.60 -18.09
C PHE A 287 15.67 14.81 -19.37
N GLU A 288 15.50 13.96 -20.38
CA GLU A 288 16.11 14.14 -21.70
C GLU A 288 15.70 15.48 -22.34
N LEU A 289 14.43 15.85 -22.22
CA LEU A 289 13.94 17.13 -22.73
C LEU A 289 14.65 18.31 -22.06
N TRP A 290 14.89 18.22 -20.74
CA TRP A 290 15.61 19.26 -20.00
C TRP A 290 17.08 19.33 -20.44
N ALA A 291 17.72 18.19 -20.64
CA ALA A 291 19.09 18.13 -21.16
C ALA A 291 19.19 18.80 -22.54
N LEU A 292 18.28 18.45 -23.45
CA LEU A 292 18.23 19.04 -24.79
C LEU A 292 18.01 20.56 -24.77
N MET A 293 17.16 21.07 -23.88
CA MET A 293 16.96 22.53 -23.74
C MET A 293 18.22 23.24 -23.21
N ILE A 294 18.98 22.60 -22.32
CA ILE A 294 20.25 23.14 -21.83
C ILE A 294 21.27 23.21 -22.97
N GLU A 295 21.45 22.12 -23.71
CA GLU A 295 22.39 22.07 -24.84
C GLU A 295 22.01 23.07 -25.93
N HIS A 296 20.72 23.14 -26.25
CA HIS A 296 20.21 24.10 -27.21
C HIS A 296 20.49 25.53 -26.76
N ALA A 297 20.30 25.84 -25.48
CA ALA A 297 20.61 27.16 -24.91
C ALA A 297 22.11 27.47 -24.90
N LEU A 298 22.99 26.47 -24.76
CA LEU A 298 24.44 26.61 -24.86
C LEU A 298 24.90 26.91 -26.30
N GLY A 299 24.15 26.45 -27.31
CA GLY A 299 24.44 26.64 -28.73
C GLY A 299 23.81 27.87 -29.38
N VAL A 300 23.07 28.71 -28.63
CA VAL A 300 22.54 29.98 -29.17
C VAL A 300 23.66 31.02 -29.22
N ASP A 301 24.14 31.32 -30.42
CA ASP A 301 25.05 32.45 -30.68
C ASP A 301 24.28 33.77 -30.57
N ASP A 302 24.61 34.59 -29.57
CA ASP A 302 24.18 35.99 -29.45
C ASP A 302 25.40 36.86 -29.11
N ASP A 303 25.43 38.09 -29.64
CA ASP A 303 26.43 39.14 -29.36
C ASP A 303 26.53 39.53 -27.86
N GLU A 304 25.67 38.97 -27.02
CA GLU A 304 25.68 39.11 -25.57
C GLU A 304 26.10 37.79 -24.91
N PRO A 305 27.21 37.77 -24.15
CA PRO A 305 27.84 36.52 -23.78
C PRO A 305 27.00 35.69 -22.78
N LEU A 306 26.87 34.40 -23.10
CA LEU A 306 26.09 33.36 -22.39
C LEU A 306 26.28 33.34 -20.85
N TYR A 307 27.40 33.88 -20.34
CA TYR A 307 27.68 34.01 -18.90
C TYR A 307 26.70 34.91 -18.14
N ARG A 308 25.87 35.73 -18.80
CA ARG A 308 24.86 36.54 -18.10
C ARG A 308 23.59 35.77 -17.71
N VAL A 309 23.23 34.70 -18.42
CA VAL A 309 21.93 34.01 -18.24
C VAL A 309 22.06 32.61 -17.67
N LEU A 310 22.99 31.78 -18.18
CA LEU A 310 23.26 30.45 -17.63
C LEU A 310 24.34 30.46 -16.53
N LYS A 311 25.06 31.59 -16.36
CA LYS A 311 26.13 31.87 -15.37
C LYS A 311 27.36 30.97 -15.42
N ASP A 312 27.20 29.68 -15.72
CA ASP A 312 28.26 28.67 -15.76
C ASP A 312 27.98 27.63 -16.87
N PRO A 313 28.57 27.81 -18.06
CA PRO A 313 28.39 26.88 -19.19
C PRO A 313 28.90 25.47 -18.90
N VAL A 314 29.95 25.33 -18.08
CA VAL A 314 30.54 24.04 -17.73
C VAL A 314 29.61 23.28 -16.78
N ALA A 315 29.06 23.96 -15.76
CA ALA A 315 28.07 23.35 -14.89
C ALA A 315 26.77 22.97 -15.64
N ALA A 316 26.39 23.75 -16.65
CA ALA A 316 25.24 23.46 -17.50
C ALA A 316 25.44 22.16 -18.31
N ASP A 317 26.61 22.00 -18.94
CA ASP A 317 26.96 20.80 -19.70
C ASP A 317 27.00 19.54 -18.81
N VAL A 318 27.62 19.64 -17.63
CA VAL A 318 27.64 18.56 -16.62
C VAL A 318 26.23 18.20 -16.16
N LEU A 319 25.35 19.19 -15.98
CA LEU A 319 23.96 18.95 -15.60
C LEU A 319 23.17 18.25 -16.71
N ALA A 320 23.37 18.64 -17.98
CA ALA A 320 22.72 18.00 -19.12
C ALA A 320 23.08 16.50 -19.19
N ALA A 321 24.36 16.15 -19.04
CA ALA A 321 24.80 14.76 -18.96
C ALA A 321 24.15 14.01 -17.78
N ARG A 322 24.09 14.65 -16.60
CA ARG A 322 23.46 14.05 -15.40
C ARG A 322 21.95 13.87 -15.53
N LEU A 323 21.26 14.71 -16.28
CA LEU A 323 19.83 14.54 -16.56
C LEU A 323 19.58 13.27 -17.38
N ARG A 324 20.50 12.88 -18.26
CA ARG A 324 20.37 11.65 -19.07
C ARG A 324 20.72 10.37 -18.32
N GLU A 325 21.78 10.41 -17.52
CA GLU A 325 22.39 9.18 -16.98
C GLU A 325 22.41 9.13 -15.45
N GLY A 326 22.23 10.27 -14.78
CA GLY A 326 22.39 10.40 -13.33
C GLY A 326 21.14 10.08 -12.51
N HIS A 327 20.01 9.83 -13.14
CA HIS A 327 18.75 9.53 -12.47
C HIS A 327 18.61 8.02 -12.19
N ARG A 328 17.93 7.66 -11.10
CA ARG A 328 17.71 6.25 -10.73
C ARG A 328 16.22 5.91 -10.78
N PRO A 329 15.83 4.67 -11.08
CA PRO A 329 14.45 4.23 -10.93
C PRO A 329 13.93 4.60 -9.54
N GLY A 330 12.80 5.29 -9.51
CA GLY A 330 12.07 5.65 -8.31
C GLY A 330 11.36 4.47 -7.72
N ARG A 331 10.74 4.69 -6.55
CA ARG A 331 10.10 3.65 -5.75
C ARG A 331 9.01 2.87 -6.50
N TYR A 332 8.42 3.47 -7.53
CA TYR A 332 7.29 2.93 -8.30
C TYR A 332 7.65 2.56 -9.75
N GLY A 333 8.93 2.46 -10.13
CA GLY A 333 9.39 1.92 -11.42
C GLY A 333 9.13 2.77 -12.67
N ALA A 334 7.97 3.44 -12.77
CA ALA A 334 7.58 4.29 -13.91
C ALA A 334 8.21 5.69 -13.89
N TRP A 335 8.79 6.10 -12.76
CA TRP A 335 9.36 7.42 -12.54
C TRP A 335 10.81 7.29 -12.08
N ASN A 336 11.72 8.04 -12.68
CA ASN A 336 13.10 8.17 -12.22
C ASN A 336 13.24 9.32 -11.24
N VAL A 337 14.30 9.27 -10.43
CA VAL A 337 14.56 10.25 -9.39
C VAL A 337 15.96 10.81 -9.54
N LEU A 338 16.07 12.13 -9.52
CA LEU A 338 17.30 12.89 -9.62
C LEU A 338 17.33 13.98 -8.55
N ALA A 339 18.43 14.07 -7.81
CA ALA A 339 18.63 15.16 -6.86
C ALA A 339 19.28 16.35 -7.58
N LEU A 340 18.62 17.51 -7.52
CA LEU A 340 19.13 18.79 -8.01
C LEU A 340 19.38 19.76 -6.86
N SER A 341 20.45 20.54 -6.98
CA SER A 341 20.70 21.72 -6.17
C SER A 341 19.90 22.93 -6.69
N ALA A 342 19.77 23.98 -5.88
CA ALA A 342 19.15 25.22 -6.30
C ALA A 342 19.87 25.87 -7.50
N ALA A 343 21.21 25.74 -7.56
CA ALA A 343 22.00 26.23 -8.69
C ALA A 343 21.70 25.47 -9.99
N GLU A 344 21.57 24.14 -9.92
CA GLU A 344 21.21 23.31 -11.06
C GLU A 344 19.77 23.58 -11.53
N LEU A 345 18.85 23.79 -10.59
CA LEU A 345 17.49 24.20 -10.93
C LEU A 345 17.47 25.57 -11.63
N HIS A 346 18.31 26.51 -11.17
CA HIS A 346 18.46 27.80 -11.83
C HIS A 346 18.95 27.63 -13.28
N ILE A 347 19.94 26.78 -13.53
CA ILE A 347 20.41 26.45 -14.88
C ILE A 347 19.27 25.94 -15.77
N VAL A 348 18.45 25.00 -15.29
CA VAL A 348 17.29 24.47 -16.03
C VAL A 348 16.30 25.60 -16.37
N THR A 349 15.94 26.44 -15.39
CA THR A 349 15.00 27.55 -15.62
C THR A 349 15.55 28.62 -16.57
N SER A 350 16.86 28.88 -16.52
CA SER A 350 17.56 29.79 -17.43
C SER A 350 17.61 29.24 -18.86
N ALA A 351 17.87 27.94 -19.03
CA ALA A 351 17.85 27.30 -20.34
C ALA A 351 16.45 27.38 -20.99
N MET A 352 15.39 27.14 -20.21
CA MET A 352 14.01 27.33 -20.68
C MET A 352 13.74 28.79 -21.07
N PHE A 353 14.29 29.77 -20.34
CA PHE A 353 14.15 31.18 -20.69
C PHE A 353 14.81 31.52 -22.04
N VAL A 354 16.02 31.01 -22.29
CA VAL A 354 16.73 31.16 -23.57
C VAL A 354 15.93 30.52 -24.71
N CYS A 355 15.44 29.30 -24.52
CA CYS A 355 14.60 28.60 -25.49
C CYS A 355 13.33 29.39 -25.84
N GLU A 356 12.66 30.00 -24.84
CA GLU A 356 11.46 30.78 -25.11
C GLU A 356 11.74 32.08 -25.88
N HIS A 357 12.80 32.82 -25.55
CA HIS A 357 12.94 34.21 -25.99
C HIS A 357 14.06 34.47 -27.00
N ARG A 358 15.14 33.69 -26.95
CA ARG A 358 16.39 33.99 -27.66
C ARG A 358 16.72 33.00 -28.77
N SER A 359 15.95 31.91 -28.91
CA SER A 359 16.29 30.89 -29.89
C SER A 359 15.89 31.27 -31.33
N PRO A 360 16.84 31.33 -32.29
CA PRO A 360 16.58 31.78 -33.66
C PRO A 360 15.93 30.70 -34.57
N GLY A 361 15.78 29.46 -34.09
CA GLY A 361 15.31 28.32 -34.87
C GLY A 361 14.27 27.44 -34.16
N PRO A 362 13.90 26.28 -34.75
CA PRO A 362 12.99 25.33 -34.13
C PRO A 362 13.60 24.78 -32.83
N LEU A 363 12.75 24.60 -31.82
CA LEU A 363 13.18 24.12 -30.50
C LEU A 363 13.33 22.59 -30.48
N PRO A 364 14.19 22.06 -29.60
CA PRO A 364 14.43 20.62 -29.51
C PRO A 364 13.14 19.85 -29.15
N GLY A 365 13.04 18.61 -29.64
CA GLY A 365 11.93 17.70 -29.32
C GLY A 365 10.56 18.14 -29.88
N GLY A 366 10.53 19.05 -30.85
CA GLY A 366 9.28 19.55 -31.45
C GLY A 366 8.50 20.51 -30.55
N LEU A 367 9.15 21.06 -29.53
CA LEU A 367 8.54 22.03 -28.62
C LEU A 367 8.19 23.34 -29.33
N ASP A 368 7.12 23.99 -28.88
CA ASP A 368 6.86 25.39 -29.19
C ASP A 368 7.20 26.29 -27.98
N ARG A 369 7.31 27.60 -28.22
CA ARG A 369 7.68 28.57 -27.18
C ARG A 369 6.61 28.69 -26.09
N ALA A 370 5.34 28.47 -26.41
CA ALA A 370 4.26 28.50 -25.42
C ALA A 370 4.39 27.34 -24.43
N ARG A 371 4.75 26.15 -24.92
CA ARG A 371 5.00 24.97 -24.10
C ARG A 371 6.22 25.15 -23.20
N VAL A 372 7.28 25.79 -23.68
CA VAL A 372 8.45 26.14 -22.86
C VAL A 372 8.10 27.15 -21.77
N ARG A 373 7.26 28.15 -22.08
CA ARG A 373 6.75 29.10 -21.08
C ARG A 373 5.97 28.40 -19.97
N ASP A 374 5.02 27.54 -20.35
CA ASP A 374 4.21 26.78 -19.40
C ASP A 374 5.07 25.92 -18.46
N LEU A 375 6.05 25.19 -19.02
CA LEU A 375 7.00 24.38 -18.25
C LEU A 375 7.80 25.24 -17.25
N ARG A 376 8.27 26.42 -17.68
CA ARG A 376 9.04 27.31 -16.82
C ARG A 376 8.17 27.93 -15.72
N ASP A 377 6.94 28.32 -16.02
CA ASP A 377 6.03 28.94 -15.06
C ASP A 377 5.55 27.92 -14.03
N ASP A 378 5.32 26.67 -14.43
CA ASP A 378 5.01 25.58 -13.50
C ASP A 378 6.21 25.29 -12.59
N LEU A 379 7.43 25.27 -13.14
CA LEU A 379 8.66 25.10 -12.36
C LEU A 379 8.86 26.23 -11.34
N ARG A 380 8.59 27.48 -11.72
CA ARG A 380 8.64 28.65 -10.82
C ARG A 380 7.56 28.61 -9.74
N ARG A 381 6.32 28.22 -10.08
CA ARG A 381 5.22 28.11 -9.10
C ARG A 381 5.49 27.03 -8.06
N MET A 382 6.11 25.92 -8.45
CA MET A 382 6.54 24.88 -7.51
C MET A 382 7.64 25.39 -6.57
N TYR A 383 8.56 26.23 -7.06
CA TYR A 383 9.63 26.81 -6.26
C TYR A 383 9.16 27.94 -5.31
N GLN A 384 8.30 28.84 -5.78
CA GLN A 384 7.85 30.02 -5.01
C GLN A 384 6.89 29.71 -3.85
N LYS A 385 6.24 28.53 -3.84
CA LYS A 385 5.37 28.12 -2.72
C LYS A 385 6.13 27.84 -1.41
N GLU A 386 7.47 27.76 -1.44
CA GLU A 386 8.30 27.49 -0.26
C GLU A 386 8.99 28.72 0.34
N ASP A 387 9.31 29.77 -0.43
CA ASP A 387 9.80 31.04 0.16
C ASP A 387 8.74 31.74 1.06
N LEU A 388 7.50 31.25 1.02
CA LEU A 388 6.35 31.73 1.78
C LEU A 388 5.93 30.78 2.94
N ARG A 389 6.72 29.78 3.31
CA ARG A 389 6.43 28.88 4.44
C ARG A 389 7.53 28.81 5.49
#